data_AF-A0A2V8PU23-F1
#
_entry.id   AF-A0A2V8PU23-F1
#
_cell.length_a   1.000
_cell.length_b   1.000
_cell.length_c   1.000
_cell.angle_alpha   90.00
_cell.angle_beta   90.00
_cell.angle_gamma   90.00
#
_symmetry.space_group_name_H-M   'P 1'
#
loop_
_entity.id
_entity.type
_entity.pdbx_description
1 polymer ?
#
loop_
_entity_poly.entity_id
_entity_poly.type
_entity_poly.pdbx_seq_one_letter_code
_entity_poly.pdbx_strand_id
1 'polypeptide(L)'
;MLGQRLPQSLLGALMLAGAILGLACGKSADETKSPELEPRAVSSNSPSPGTPPIPRATATPIEANQSPGPPPKPDEVRDAMARVFNKAVALDEHQVPGFFVGDFNGDGSEDLAVATRPSENSIPEINNELANWTLEDPRSVPIPGTKAAEQGLPPKPVRAEKSDSLLAIIHGIGKQGWRNHEARQTFLLRNGAGSNMVVQSLKNLRSGAGNAHLPPLRGDAISQTLGGRSGILFWTGAKYAWYSPEK
;
A
#
# COMPACT_ATOMS: atom_id res chain seq x y z
N MET A 1 -36.64 -53.21 15.02
CA MET A 1 -36.86 -51.89 15.64
C MET A 1 -36.71 -50.83 14.55
N LEU A 2 -37.84 -50.40 14.00
CA LEU A 2 -37.97 -49.32 13.02
C LEU A 2 -37.88 -47.98 13.75
N GLY A 3 -37.26 -46.98 13.12
CA GLY A 3 -37.24 -45.62 13.65
C GLY A 3 -36.68 -44.59 12.65
N GLN A 4 -37.25 -44.52 11.44
CA GLN A 4 -37.12 -43.32 10.60
C GLN A 4 -38.20 -42.31 11.02
N ARG A 5 -37.78 -41.07 11.29
CA ARG A 5 -38.65 -39.89 11.41
C ARG A 5 -38.15 -38.80 10.47
N LEU A 6 -38.93 -38.52 9.45
CA LEU A 6 -39.17 -37.18 8.88
C LEU A 6 -40.50 -36.70 9.51
N PRO A 7 -40.79 -35.38 9.66
CA PRO A 7 -40.97 -34.51 8.49
C PRO A 7 -40.79 -32.99 8.71
N GLN A 8 -41.16 -32.24 7.66
CA GLN A 8 -41.72 -30.87 7.61
C GLN A 8 -40.82 -29.71 7.17
N SER A 9 -40.95 -29.44 5.88
CA SER A 9 -40.95 -28.15 5.19
C SER A 9 -41.61 -27.00 5.95
N LEU A 10 -41.09 -25.77 5.79
CA LEU A 10 -41.94 -24.60 5.56
C LEU A 10 -41.22 -23.52 4.74
N LEU A 11 -41.92 -23.08 3.69
CA LEU A 11 -41.70 -21.89 2.87
C LEU A 11 -41.63 -20.61 3.71
N GLY A 12 -40.89 -19.61 3.24
CA GLY A 12 -41.01 -18.24 3.72
C GLY A 12 -40.00 -17.27 3.11
N ALA A 13 -40.04 -17.06 1.80
CA ALA A 13 -39.34 -15.94 1.15
C ALA A 13 -40.18 -14.66 1.34
N LEU A 14 -39.70 -13.70 2.13
CA LEU A 14 -40.31 -12.39 2.31
C LEU A 14 -39.59 -11.38 1.40
N MET A 15 -40.28 -10.96 0.35
CA MET A 15 -39.91 -9.83 -0.51
C MET A 15 -40.16 -8.52 0.24
N LEU A 16 -39.15 -7.64 0.34
CA LEU A 16 -39.35 -6.27 0.79
C LEU A 16 -39.13 -5.33 -0.41
N ALA A 17 -40.24 -4.87 -0.99
CA ALA A 17 -40.30 -3.74 -1.89
C ALA A 17 -40.54 -2.46 -1.06
N GLY A 18 -39.66 -1.47 -1.20
CA GLY A 18 -39.73 -0.19 -0.49
C GLY A 18 -39.58 0.99 -1.45
N ALA A 19 -40.71 1.68 -1.64
CA ALA A 19 -41.02 2.77 -2.56
C ALA A 19 -39.98 3.89 -2.77
N ILE A 20 -39.87 4.30 -4.04
CA ILE A 20 -39.30 5.57 -4.51
C ILE A 20 -40.41 6.62 -4.44
N LEU A 21 -40.21 7.72 -3.69
CA LEU A 21 -40.98 8.96 -3.84
C LEU A 21 -40.06 10.08 -4.34
N GLY A 22 -40.42 10.63 -5.49
CA GLY A 22 -39.93 11.91 -6.00
C GLY A 22 -40.88 13.07 -5.65
N LEU A 23 -40.64 14.20 -6.35
CA LEU A 23 -41.28 15.54 -6.29
C LEU A 23 -40.60 16.50 -5.28
N ALA A 24 -40.29 17.76 -5.61
CA ALA A 24 -40.48 18.54 -6.84
C ALA A 24 -39.58 19.80 -6.82
N CYS A 25 -39.13 20.22 -8.01
CA CYS A 25 -38.56 21.54 -8.26
C CYS A 25 -39.66 22.61 -8.30
N GLY A 26 -39.52 23.66 -7.49
CA GLY A 26 -40.32 24.89 -7.61
C GLY A 26 -39.67 25.87 -8.59
N LYS A 27 -40.36 26.17 -9.69
CA LYS A 27 -40.18 27.37 -10.52
C LYS A 27 -41.33 28.32 -10.20
N SER A 28 -41.04 29.60 -9.98
CA SER A 28 -41.95 30.68 -10.39
C SER A 28 -41.13 31.89 -10.80
N ALA A 29 -41.42 32.35 -12.01
CA ALA A 29 -40.99 33.63 -12.56
C ALA A 29 -41.91 34.73 -12.05
N ASP A 30 -41.40 35.96 -11.98
CA ASP A 30 -42.23 37.14 -12.18
C ASP A 30 -41.45 38.16 -13.01
N GLU A 31 -42.19 38.81 -13.90
CA GLU A 31 -41.76 39.53 -15.08
C GLU A 31 -42.08 41.01 -14.89
N THR A 32 -41.12 41.92 -15.11
CA THR A 32 -41.45 43.34 -15.32
C THR A 32 -40.49 43.99 -16.32
N LYS A 33 -40.92 43.93 -17.58
CA LYS A 33 -41.01 44.99 -18.60
C LYS A 33 -39.91 46.09 -18.65
N SER A 34 -39.12 46.07 -19.72
CA SER A 34 -38.25 47.16 -20.19
C SER A 34 -39.01 48.30 -20.90
N PRO A 35 -38.36 49.44 -21.11
CA PRO A 35 -38.31 49.98 -22.47
C PRO A 35 -36.90 50.34 -22.96
N GLU A 36 -36.64 49.82 -24.16
CA GLU A 36 -35.87 50.34 -25.31
C GLU A 36 -35.24 51.74 -25.22
N LEU A 37 -33.93 51.83 -25.54
CA LEU A 37 -33.31 53.00 -26.17
C LEU A 37 -32.34 52.53 -27.28
N GLU A 38 -32.58 53.04 -28.48
CA GLU A 38 -31.83 52.85 -29.72
C GLU A 38 -30.39 53.44 -29.70
N PRO A 39 -29.54 53.09 -30.70
CA PRO A 39 -28.09 52.97 -30.52
C PRO A 39 -27.32 54.26 -30.82
N ARG A 40 -26.34 54.57 -29.97
CA ARG A 40 -25.25 55.49 -30.31
C ARG A 40 -24.06 54.71 -30.84
N ALA A 41 -23.73 54.96 -32.10
CA ALA A 41 -22.46 54.62 -32.71
C ALA A 41 -21.31 55.31 -31.94
N VAL A 42 -20.35 54.53 -31.45
CA VAL A 42 -19.04 55.03 -31.07
C VAL A 42 -17.98 54.16 -31.75
N SER A 43 -17.25 54.84 -32.62
CA SER A 43 -16.14 54.34 -33.39
C SER A 43 -14.98 53.88 -32.50
N SER A 44 -14.37 52.79 -32.93
CA SER A 44 -13.14 52.13 -32.51
C SER A 44 -12.02 53.02 -31.97
N ASN A 45 -11.52 52.68 -30.79
CA ASN A 45 -10.11 52.35 -30.53
C ASN A 45 -9.88 52.15 -29.02
N SER A 46 -9.80 50.89 -28.56
CA SER A 46 -9.11 50.54 -27.32
C SER A 46 -8.69 49.06 -27.32
N PRO A 47 -7.48 48.76 -26.82
CA PRO A 47 -6.82 47.47 -27.00
C PRO A 47 -7.46 46.37 -26.15
N SER A 48 -7.49 45.14 -26.69
CA SER A 48 -7.89 43.95 -25.96
C SER A 48 -7.07 43.78 -24.67
N PRO A 49 -7.70 43.44 -23.53
CA PRO A 49 -6.98 42.87 -22.40
C PRO A 49 -6.44 41.51 -22.83
N GLY A 50 -5.11 41.42 -22.98
CA GLY A 50 -4.44 40.16 -23.24
C GLY A 50 -4.73 39.19 -22.08
N THR A 51 -5.25 38.02 -22.40
CA THR A 51 -5.34 36.89 -21.48
C THR A 51 -3.94 36.58 -20.95
N PRO A 52 -3.69 36.52 -19.62
CA PRO A 52 -2.40 36.08 -19.11
C PRO A 52 -2.17 34.63 -19.57
N PRO A 53 -0.97 34.27 -20.02
CA PRO A 53 -0.68 32.89 -20.38
C PRO A 53 -0.82 32.03 -19.13
N ILE A 54 -1.68 31.02 -19.19
CA ILE A 54 -1.71 29.93 -18.21
C ILE A 54 -0.29 29.36 -18.17
N PRO A 55 0.42 29.36 -17.03
CA PRO A 55 1.72 28.71 -16.97
C PRO A 55 1.50 27.23 -17.26
N ARG A 56 1.98 26.81 -18.44
CA ARG A 56 2.05 25.42 -18.83
C ARG A 56 2.92 24.75 -17.77
N ALA A 57 2.31 23.91 -16.94
CA ALA A 57 3.05 23.06 -16.02
C ALA A 57 4.06 22.27 -16.85
N THR A 58 5.30 22.74 -16.84
CA THR A 58 6.39 22.02 -17.46
C THR A 58 6.64 20.89 -16.49
N ALA A 59 6.16 19.69 -16.83
CA ALA A 59 6.54 18.49 -16.12
C ALA A 59 8.07 18.43 -16.21
N THR A 60 8.72 18.85 -15.14
CA THR A 60 10.14 18.63 -14.95
C THR A 60 10.32 17.11 -15.02
N PRO A 61 11.20 16.59 -15.88
CA PRO A 61 11.57 15.19 -15.79
C PRO A 61 12.03 14.95 -14.35
N ILE A 62 11.31 14.11 -13.61
CA ILE A 62 11.80 13.66 -12.30
C ILE A 62 13.04 12.83 -12.60
N GLU A 63 14.17 13.49 -12.48
CA GLU A 63 15.48 12.88 -12.63
C GLU A 63 15.64 11.91 -11.46
N ALA A 64 15.39 10.63 -11.75
CA ALA A 64 15.60 9.49 -10.88
C ALA A 64 17.10 9.32 -10.64
N ASN A 65 17.65 10.14 -9.76
CA ASN A 65 19.00 9.98 -9.21
C ASN A 65 19.05 10.68 -7.85
N GLN A 66 18.16 10.27 -6.94
CA GLN A 66 18.29 10.69 -5.55
C GLN A 66 19.50 9.98 -4.95
N SER A 67 20.49 10.76 -4.49
CA SER A 67 21.58 10.22 -3.69
C SER A 67 21.00 9.58 -2.42
N PRO A 68 21.53 8.42 -1.96
CA PRO A 68 21.06 7.79 -0.74
C PRO A 68 21.04 8.81 0.41
N GLY A 69 19.99 8.77 1.22
CA GLY A 69 19.92 9.58 2.42
C GLY A 69 21.06 9.25 3.40
N PRO A 70 21.23 10.04 4.47
CA PRO A 70 22.19 9.69 5.50
C PRO A 70 21.87 8.29 6.06
N PRO A 71 22.89 7.47 6.39
CA PRO A 71 22.67 6.15 6.98
C PRO A 71 21.72 6.22 8.18
N PRO A 72 20.77 5.28 8.32
CA PRO A 72 19.86 5.26 9.45
C PRO A 72 20.61 5.11 10.77
N LYS A 73 20.24 5.91 11.76
CA LYS A 73 20.69 5.72 13.14
C LYS A 73 19.70 4.80 13.87
N PRO A 74 20.17 3.93 14.79
CA PRO A 74 19.29 3.05 15.55
C PRO A 74 18.15 3.79 16.27
N ASP A 75 18.40 4.98 16.80
CA ASP A 75 17.39 5.79 17.49
C ASP A 75 16.30 6.29 16.54
N GLU A 76 16.68 6.74 15.34
CA GLU A 76 15.73 7.16 14.30
C GLU A 76 14.83 6.00 13.87
N VAL A 77 15.40 4.80 13.75
CA VAL A 77 14.65 3.57 13.45
C VAL A 77 13.65 3.27 14.57
N ARG A 78 14.08 3.33 15.84
CA ARG A 78 13.20 3.11 17.00
C ARG A 78 12.06 4.13 17.06
N ASP A 79 12.34 5.39 16.77
CA ASP A 79 11.34 6.46 16.76
C ASP A 79 10.32 6.28 15.63
N ALA A 80 10.76 5.92 14.42
CA ALA A 80 9.86 5.60 13.31
C ALA A 80 8.97 4.40 13.62
N MET A 81 9.54 3.36 14.24
CA MET A 81 8.79 2.17 14.67
C MET A 81 7.75 2.52 15.74
N ALA A 82 8.10 3.33 16.74
CA ALA A 82 7.18 3.78 17.77
C ALA A 82 6.06 4.67 17.20
N ARG A 83 6.38 5.53 16.24
CA ARG A 83 5.42 6.41 15.55
C ARG A 83 4.36 5.64 14.77
N VAL A 84 4.77 4.60 14.03
CA VAL A 84 3.87 3.86 13.13
C VAL A 84 3.15 2.74 13.86
N PHE A 85 3.89 1.96 14.67
CA PHE A 85 3.40 0.72 15.23
C PHE A 85 3.02 0.83 16.70
N ASN A 86 2.96 2.04 17.27
CA ASN A 86 2.55 2.29 18.67
C ASN A 86 3.26 1.42 19.73
N LYS A 87 4.49 0.98 19.46
CA LYS A 87 5.26 0.01 20.28
C LYS A 87 4.66 -1.40 20.33
N ALA A 88 3.70 -1.74 19.47
CA ALA A 88 3.16 -3.09 19.33
C ALA A 88 4.23 -4.12 18.93
N VAL A 89 5.29 -3.67 18.26
CA VAL A 89 6.46 -4.48 17.92
C VAL A 89 7.74 -3.84 18.45
N ALA A 90 8.74 -4.67 18.72
CA ALA A 90 10.08 -4.28 19.13
C ALA A 90 11.12 -4.86 18.15
N LEU A 91 12.30 -4.24 18.06
CA LEU A 91 13.39 -4.74 17.24
C LEU A 91 13.78 -6.16 17.69
N ASP A 92 14.04 -7.02 16.71
CA ASP A 92 14.60 -8.34 16.96
C ASP A 92 16.13 -8.23 17.18
N GLU A 93 16.57 -8.22 18.43
CA GLU A 93 17.99 -8.12 18.78
C GLU A 93 18.83 -9.33 18.35
N HIS A 94 18.19 -10.45 17.97
CA HIS A 94 18.88 -11.62 17.43
C HIS A 94 19.14 -11.52 15.92
N GLN A 95 18.56 -10.52 15.25
CA GLN A 95 18.73 -10.28 13.84
C GLN A 95 19.78 -9.19 13.60
N VAL A 96 20.90 -9.55 12.97
CA VAL A 96 21.98 -8.61 12.62
C VAL A 96 22.31 -8.73 11.11
N PRO A 97 22.19 -7.65 10.32
CA PRO A 97 21.57 -6.37 10.67
C PRO A 97 20.06 -6.49 10.92
N GLY A 98 19.52 -5.68 11.84
CA GLY A 98 18.10 -5.71 12.22
C GLY A 98 17.20 -4.78 11.40
N PHE A 99 17.76 -3.96 10.51
CA PHE A 99 17.01 -3.06 9.66
C PHE A 99 17.69 -2.84 8.30
N PHE A 100 16.88 -2.47 7.32
CA PHE A 100 17.21 -2.40 5.91
C PHE A 100 16.52 -1.18 5.29
N VAL A 101 17.20 -0.49 4.37
CA VAL A 101 16.66 0.65 3.63
C VAL A 101 16.82 0.41 2.14
N GLY A 102 15.78 0.76 1.38
CA GLY A 102 15.73 0.64 -0.07
C GLY A 102 14.42 1.24 -0.60
N ASP A 103 14.29 1.37 -1.91
CA ASP A 103 13.03 1.78 -2.56
C ASP A 103 12.22 0.52 -2.87
N PHE A 104 11.62 -0.10 -1.84
CA PHE A 104 10.99 -1.42 -1.97
C PHE A 104 9.71 -1.36 -2.81
N ASN A 105 8.96 -0.26 -2.69
CA ASN A 105 7.70 -0.09 -3.41
C ASN A 105 7.88 0.48 -4.83
N GLY A 106 9.07 1.02 -5.16
CA GLY A 106 9.45 1.54 -6.47
C GLY A 106 8.95 2.95 -6.76
N ASP A 107 8.62 3.74 -5.74
CA ASP A 107 8.13 5.11 -5.89
C ASP A 107 9.24 6.17 -5.88
N GLY A 108 10.49 5.76 -5.66
CA GLY A 108 11.67 6.62 -5.63
C GLY A 108 11.93 7.27 -4.26
N SER A 109 11.14 6.96 -3.23
CA SER A 109 11.37 7.34 -1.84
C SER A 109 12.02 6.18 -1.07
N GLU A 110 12.92 6.49 -0.14
CA GLU A 110 13.51 5.43 0.70
C GLU A 110 12.48 4.87 1.69
N ASP A 111 12.30 3.55 1.67
CA ASP A 111 11.51 2.78 2.61
C ASP A 111 12.40 2.22 3.74
N LEU A 112 11.76 1.77 4.83
CA LEU A 112 12.43 1.10 5.94
C LEU A 112 11.81 -0.26 6.19
N ALA A 113 12.63 -1.31 6.27
CA ALA A 113 12.25 -2.63 6.74
C ALA A 113 13.01 -2.97 8.03
N VAL A 114 12.33 -3.49 9.04
CA VAL A 114 12.89 -3.78 10.36
C VAL A 114 12.46 -5.17 10.81
N ALA A 115 13.44 -5.99 11.15
CA ALA A 115 13.20 -7.28 11.80
C ALA A 115 12.69 -7.05 13.22
N THR A 116 11.56 -7.65 13.54
CA THR A 116 10.83 -7.37 14.78
C THR A 116 10.22 -8.60 15.41
N ARG A 117 9.86 -8.47 16.68
CA ARG A 117 8.99 -9.39 17.39
C ARG A 117 7.79 -8.65 18.00
N PRO A 118 6.66 -9.33 18.21
CA PRO A 118 5.60 -8.80 19.06
C PRO A 118 6.12 -8.37 20.43
N SER A 119 5.77 -7.16 20.84
CA SER A 119 5.99 -6.71 22.23
C SER A 119 5.15 -7.53 23.21
N GLU A 120 5.49 -7.43 24.50
CA GLU A 120 4.73 -8.11 25.53
C GLU A 120 3.27 -7.64 25.53
N ASN A 121 2.33 -8.58 25.52
CA ASN A 121 0.88 -8.34 25.53
C ASN A 121 0.31 -7.55 24.34
N SER A 122 1.06 -7.35 23.25
CA SER A 122 0.60 -6.57 22.09
C SER A 122 -0.14 -7.37 21.01
N ILE A 123 -0.22 -8.70 21.13
CA ILE A 123 -0.87 -9.58 20.14
C ILE A 123 -2.30 -9.14 19.79
N PRO A 124 -3.16 -8.71 20.75
CA PRO A 124 -4.49 -8.17 20.40
C PRO A 124 -4.43 -6.92 19.53
N GLU A 125 -3.44 -6.04 19.74
CA GLU A 125 -3.24 -4.83 18.94
C GLU A 125 -2.72 -5.16 17.54
N ILE A 126 -1.72 -6.05 17.44
CA ILE A 126 -1.16 -6.52 16.16
C ILE A 126 -2.25 -7.12 15.26
N ASN A 127 -3.15 -7.91 15.86
CA ASN A 127 -4.22 -8.61 15.16
C ASN A 127 -5.51 -7.78 15.02
N ASN A 128 -5.50 -6.51 15.42
CA ASN A 128 -6.67 -5.65 15.27
C ASN A 128 -6.87 -5.26 13.80
N GLU A 129 -8.07 -5.52 13.26
CA GLU A 129 -8.41 -5.19 11.87
C GLU A 129 -8.42 -3.67 11.58
N LEU A 130 -8.48 -2.84 12.63
CA LEU A 130 -8.41 -1.38 12.55
C LEU A 130 -7.03 -0.82 12.90
N ALA A 131 -6.01 -1.67 13.00
CA ALA A 131 -4.64 -1.22 13.24
C ALA A 131 -4.13 -0.31 12.10
N ASN A 132 -3.12 0.51 12.40
CA ASN A 132 -2.52 1.44 11.43
C ASN A 132 -1.61 0.75 10.38
N TRP A 133 -1.58 -0.59 10.36
CA TRP A 133 -0.73 -1.41 9.51
C TRP A 133 -1.51 -2.55 8.87
N THR A 134 -1.00 -3.05 7.74
CA THR A 134 -1.52 -4.27 7.11
C THR A 134 -0.73 -5.49 7.62
N LEU A 135 -1.41 -6.45 8.24
CA LEU A 135 -0.82 -7.74 8.62
C LEU A 135 -1.00 -8.76 7.50
N GLU A 136 0.10 -9.31 6.97
CA GLU A 136 0.06 -10.30 5.90
C GLU A 136 1.15 -11.37 6.02
N ASP A 137 1.01 -12.46 5.26
CA ASP A 137 2.02 -13.50 5.12
C ASP A 137 2.47 -13.52 3.65
N PRO A 138 3.71 -13.08 3.34
CA PRO A 138 4.19 -12.98 1.98
C PRO A 138 4.21 -14.29 1.20
N ARG A 139 4.24 -15.44 1.88
CA ARG A 139 4.17 -16.77 1.23
C ARG A 139 2.76 -17.13 0.77
N SER A 140 1.76 -16.42 1.28
CA SER A 140 0.35 -16.62 0.93
C SER A 140 -0.15 -15.60 -0.11
N VAL A 141 0.70 -14.64 -0.50
CA VAL A 141 0.35 -13.62 -1.50
C VAL A 141 0.58 -14.18 -2.91
N PRO A 142 -0.46 -14.26 -3.76
CA PRO A 142 -0.29 -14.70 -5.14
C PRO A 142 0.56 -13.73 -5.95
N ILE A 143 1.51 -14.26 -6.71
CA ILE A 143 2.40 -13.47 -7.57
C ILE A 143 1.64 -13.11 -8.87
N PRO A 144 1.64 -11.83 -9.31
CA PRO A 144 0.99 -11.45 -10.56
C PRO A 144 1.53 -12.24 -11.77
N GLY A 145 0.64 -12.63 -12.68
CA GLY A 145 0.99 -13.50 -13.82
C GLY A 145 1.01 -14.99 -13.50
N THR A 146 0.64 -15.41 -12.29
CA THR A 146 0.46 -16.83 -11.93
C THR A 146 -1.02 -17.22 -11.93
N LYS A 147 -1.31 -18.52 -12.16
CA LYS A 147 -2.68 -19.08 -12.07
C LYS A 147 -3.37 -18.78 -10.74
N ALA A 148 -2.62 -18.76 -9.64
CA ALA A 148 -3.18 -18.44 -8.32
C ALA A 148 -3.70 -16.99 -8.24
N ALA A 149 -3.02 -16.05 -8.90
CA ALA A 149 -3.48 -14.66 -8.98
C ALA A 149 -4.72 -14.53 -9.89
N GLU A 150 -4.77 -15.27 -11.00
CA GLU A 150 -5.91 -15.28 -11.94
C GLU A 150 -7.20 -15.82 -11.32
N GLN A 151 -7.09 -16.79 -10.40
CA GLN A 151 -8.24 -17.38 -9.73
C GLN A 151 -8.91 -16.44 -8.71
N GLY A 152 -8.27 -15.33 -8.33
CA GLY A 152 -8.86 -14.32 -7.45
C GLY A 152 -9.30 -14.86 -6.08
N LEU A 153 -8.62 -15.89 -5.55
CA LEU A 153 -9.00 -16.50 -4.28
C LEU A 153 -8.99 -15.46 -3.15
N PRO A 154 -10.02 -15.43 -2.29
CA PRO A 154 -10.06 -14.48 -1.19
C PRO A 154 -8.85 -14.70 -0.26
N PRO A 155 -8.19 -13.63 0.19
CA PRO A 155 -7.04 -13.75 1.06
C PRO A 155 -7.46 -14.39 2.39
N LYS A 156 -6.69 -15.37 2.84
CA LYS A 156 -6.89 -15.93 4.19
C LYS A 156 -6.50 -14.89 5.23
N PRO A 157 -7.31 -14.68 6.28
CA PRO A 157 -6.91 -13.84 7.39
C PRO A 157 -5.59 -14.33 7.98
N VAL A 158 -4.66 -13.42 8.20
CA VAL A 158 -3.37 -13.69 8.85
C VAL A 158 -3.49 -13.24 10.29
N ARG A 159 -2.97 -14.06 11.20
CA ARG A 159 -2.83 -13.70 12.62
C ARG A 159 -1.40 -13.91 13.06
N ALA A 160 -0.89 -12.95 13.81
CA ALA A 160 0.39 -13.02 14.47
C ALA A 160 0.26 -13.72 15.83
N GLU A 161 1.30 -14.46 16.19
CA GLU A 161 1.47 -15.15 17.46
C GLU A 161 2.68 -14.60 18.21
N LYS A 162 2.75 -14.82 19.53
CA LYS A 162 3.81 -14.26 20.39
C LYS A 162 5.23 -14.68 19.96
N SER A 163 5.37 -15.88 19.39
CA SER A 163 6.65 -16.42 18.94
C SER A 163 7.02 -16.05 17.50
N ASP A 164 6.14 -15.35 16.79
CA ASP A 164 6.40 -15.01 15.38
C ASP A 164 7.59 -14.05 15.28
N SER A 165 8.43 -14.28 14.27
CA SER A 165 9.32 -13.27 13.74
C SER A 165 8.57 -12.50 12.65
N LEU A 166 8.57 -11.18 12.76
CA LEU A 166 7.85 -10.27 11.88
C LEU A 166 8.84 -9.37 11.16
N LEU A 167 8.54 -9.04 9.90
CA LEU A 167 9.21 -7.93 9.22
C LEU A 167 8.27 -6.74 9.15
N ALA A 168 8.59 -5.67 9.85
CA ALA A 168 7.87 -4.41 9.75
C ALA A 168 8.39 -3.61 8.56
N ILE A 169 7.51 -3.04 7.74
CA ILE A 169 7.88 -2.19 6.62
C ILE A 169 7.12 -0.87 6.68
N ILE A 170 7.84 0.24 6.50
CA ILE A 170 7.31 1.60 6.41
C ILE A 170 7.66 2.12 5.00
N HIS A 171 6.64 2.37 4.17
CA HIS A 171 6.88 3.04 2.89
C HIS A 171 7.14 4.52 3.09
N GLY A 172 8.16 5.04 2.42
CA GLY A 172 8.58 6.42 2.49
C GLY A 172 7.68 7.38 1.71
N ILE A 173 7.89 8.69 1.94
CA ILE A 173 7.22 9.74 1.16
C ILE A 173 8.22 10.82 0.77
N GLY A 174 8.45 10.92 -0.54
CA GLY A 174 9.30 11.94 -1.14
C GLY A 174 10.74 11.86 -0.64
N LYS A 175 11.44 13.00 -0.66
CA LYS A 175 12.86 13.07 -0.32
C LYS A 175 13.19 12.71 1.13
N GLN A 176 12.21 12.76 2.03
CA GLN A 176 12.41 12.37 3.43
C GLN A 176 12.21 10.87 3.65
N GLY A 177 11.68 10.14 2.66
CA GLY A 177 11.46 8.70 2.73
C GLY A 177 10.65 8.30 3.98
N TRP A 178 11.04 7.20 4.61
CA TRP A 178 10.45 6.67 5.83
C TRP A 178 10.57 7.62 7.04
N ARG A 179 11.47 8.60 6.99
CA ARG A 179 11.63 9.62 8.04
C ARG A 179 10.50 10.66 8.00
N ASN A 180 9.76 10.75 6.89
CA ASN A 180 8.60 11.61 6.82
C ASN A 180 7.54 11.16 7.85
N HIS A 181 7.05 12.08 8.69
CA HIS A 181 6.03 11.77 9.69
C HIS A 181 4.68 11.35 9.06
N GLU A 182 4.44 11.73 7.81
CA GLU A 182 3.26 11.34 7.04
C GLU A 182 3.38 9.94 6.41
N ALA A 183 4.54 9.29 6.50
CA ALA A 183 4.75 7.91 6.05
C ALA A 183 3.91 6.93 6.90
N ARG A 184 2.72 6.59 6.40
CA ARG A 184 1.71 5.78 7.09
C ARG A 184 1.31 4.51 6.35
N GLN A 185 1.75 4.30 5.11
CA GLN A 185 1.52 3.05 4.39
C GLN A 185 2.51 2.00 4.91
N THR A 186 2.03 1.12 5.81
CA THR A 186 2.91 0.25 6.59
C THR A 186 2.38 -1.17 6.68
N PHE A 187 3.31 -2.11 6.84
CA PHE A 187 3.06 -3.55 6.80
C PHE A 187 3.74 -4.26 7.97
N LEU A 188 3.08 -5.27 8.52
CA LEU A 188 3.68 -6.31 9.36
C LEU A 188 3.60 -7.62 8.61
N LEU A 189 4.77 -8.16 8.24
CA LEU A 189 4.86 -9.38 7.46
C LEU A 189 5.17 -10.55 8.39
N ARG A 190 4.17 -11.38 8.65
CA ARG A 190 4.36 -12.68 9.30
C ARG A 190 5.19 -13.57 8.38
N ASN A 191 6.20 -14.24 8.92
CA ASN A 191 7.17 -15.00 8.12
C ASN A 191 7.90 -14.12 7.09
N GLY A 192 8.00 -12.81 7.32
CA GLY A 192 8.69 -11.88 6.42
C GLY A 192 10.19 -11.79 6.66
N ALA A 193 10.65 -12.08 7.89
CA ALA A 193 12.04 -12.00 8.29
C ALA A 193 12.68 -13.41 8.32
N GLY A 194 13.62 -13.65 7.42
CA GLY A 194 14.44 -14.87 7.34
C GLY A 194 15.88 -14.61 7.81
N SER A 195 16.81 -15.52 7.51
CA SER A 195 18.25 -15.29 7.73
C SER A 195 18.93 -14.76 6.46
N ASN A 196 20.18 -14.30 6.55
CA ASN A 196 20.98 -13.81 5.41
C ASN A 196 20.29 -12.70 4.60
N MET A 197 19.57 -11.82 5.29
CA MET A 197 18.83 -10.73 4.66
C MET A 197 19.78 -9.69 4.07
N VAL A 198 19.58 -9.38 2.79
CA VAL A 198 20.36 -8.38 2.04
C VAL A 198 19.43 -7.63 1.09
N VAL A 199 19.52 -6.31 1.06
CA VAL A 199 18.80 -5.48 0.09
C VAL A 199 19.45 -5.63 -1.28
N GLN A 200 18.62 -5.92 -2.28
CA GLN A 200 18.99 -6.04 -3.68
C GLN A 200 18.29 -4.95 -4.47
N SER A 201 19.06 -4.07 -5.11
CA SER A 201 18.44 -3.03 -5.92
C SER A 201 17.75 -3.64 -7.15
N LEU A 202 16.68 -2.99 -7.62
CA LEU A 202 15.98 -3.43 -8.83
C LEU A 202 16.93 -3.57 -10.03
N LYS A 203 17.87 -2.63 -10.16
CA LYS A 203 18.91 -2.65 -11.20
C LYS A 203 19.81 -3.87 -11.07
N ASN A 204 20.31 -4.15 -9.86
CA ASN A 204 21.20 -5.29 -9.62
C ASN A 204 20.49 -6.63 -9.88
N LEU A 205 19.22 -6.76 -9.47
CA LEU A 205 18.43 -7.96 -9.74
C LEU A 205 18.26 -8.19 -11.25
N ARG A 206 17.88 -7.15 -12.01
CA ARG A 206 17.69 -7.26 -13.46
C ARG A 206 18.99 -7.55 -14.20
N SER A 207 20.09 -6.89 -13.83
CA SER A 207 21.39 -7.11 -14.47
C SER A 207 22.00 -8.46 -14.09
N GLY A 208 21.78 -8.95 -12.88
CA GLY A 208 22.32 -10.22 -12.37
C GLY A 208 21.49 -11.45 -12.75
N ALA A 209 20.24 -11.29 -13.16
CA ALA A 209 19.34 -12.42 -13.44
C ALA A 209 19.75 -13.29 -14.63
N GLY A 210 20.43 -12.72 -15.63
CA GLY A 210 20.70 -13.44 -16.89
C GLY A 210 19.39 -13.98 -17.50
N ASN A 211 19.26 -15.31 -17.56
CA ASN A 211 18.06 -16.01 -18.06
C ASN A 211 17.06 -16.41 -16.96
N ALA A 212 17.33 -16.10 -15.68
CA ALA A 212 16.44 -16.44 -14.58
C ALA A 212 15.11 -15.68 -14.70
N HIS A 213 14.00 -16.38 -14.49
CA HIS A 213 12.67 -15.77 -14.53
C HIS A 213 12.39 -15.06 -13.20
N LEU A 214 12.64 -13.75 -13.16
CA LEU A 214 12.30 -12.93 -12.01
C LEU A 214 10.78 -12.71 -11.91
N PRO A 215 10.23 -12.56 -10.68
CA PRO A 215 8.87 -12.05 -10.51
C PRO A 215 8.75 -10.61 -11.05
N PRO A 216 7.53 -10.07 -11.20
CA PRO A 216 7.32 -8.71 -11.69
C PRO A 216 7.75 -7.65 -10.65
N LEU A 217 9.06 -7.40 -10.57
CA LEU A 217 9.67 -6.47 -9.63
C LEU A 217 9.36 -5.01 -10.00
N ARG A 218 8.91 -4.23 -9.00
CA ARG A 218 8.63 -2.79 -9.12
C ARG A 218 9.67 -1.92 -8.43
N GLY A 219 10.21 -2.38 -7.31
CA GLY A 219 11.27 -1.72 -6.56
C GLY A 219 12.37 -2.70 -6.17
N ASP A 220 13.16 -2.29 -5.19
CA ASP A 220 14.17 -3.10 -4.53
C ASP A 220 13.52 -4.31 -3.83
N ALA A 221 14.32 -5.36 -3.62
CA ALA A 221 13.87 -6.57 -2.94
C ALA A 221 14.81 -6.91 -1.78
N ILE A 222 14.34 -7.74 -0.86
CA ILE A 222 15.18 -8.30 0.20
C ILE A 222 15.44 -9.77 -0.14
N SER A 223 16.68 -10.10 -0.53
CA SER A 223 17.11 -11.49 -0.62
C SER A 223 17.34 -12.04 0.77
N GLN A 224 16.85 -13.25 1.05
CA GLN A 224 17.01 -13.90 2.34
C GLN A 224 16.84 -15.42 2.22
N THR A 225 17.12 -16.13 3.31
CA THR A 225 16.79 -17.54 3.48
C THR A 225 15.61 -17.65 4.43
N LEU A 226 14.46 -18.07 3.92
CA LEU A 226 13.23 -18.22 4.70
C LEU A 226 12.81 -19.70 4.75
N GLY A 227 12.74 -20.27 5.95
CA GLY A 227 12.38 -21.68 6.14
C GLY A 227 13.33 -22.65 5.39
N GLY A 228 14.64 -22.32 5.35
CA GLY A 228 15.65 -23.11 4.65
C GLY A 228 15.73 -22.90 3.14
N ARG A 229 14.91 -22.00 2.56
CA ARG A 229 14.88 -21.72 1.12
C ARG A 229 15.38 -20.32 0.82
N SER A 230 16.31 -20.21 -0.11
CA SER A 230 16.76 -18.92 -0.65
C SER A 230 15.71 -18.33 -1.59
N GLY A 231 15.52 -17.03 -1.49
CA GLY A 231 14.55 -16.31 -2.31
C GLY A 231 14.61 -14.81 -2.09
N ILE A 232 13.59 -14.12 -2.58
CA ILE A 232 13.42 -12.68 -2.46
C ILE A 232 12.02 -12.32 -1.97
N LEU A 233 11.97 -11.34 -1.08
CA LEU A 233 10.77 -10.64 -0.68
C LEU A 233 10.66 -9.37 -1.53
N PHE A 234 9.53 -9.17 -2.20
CA PHE A 234 9.37 -8.07 -3.14
C PHE A 234 7.95 -7.51 -3.15
N TRP A 235 7.82 -6.25 -3.60
CA TRP A 235 6.55 -5.58 -3.76
C TRP A 235 5.86 -5.96 -5.08
N THR A 236 4.61 -6.43 -4.98
CA THR A 236 3.78 -6.81 -6.15
C THR A 236 3.08 -5.62 -6.82
N GLY A 237 3.10 -4.45 -6.18
CA GLY A 237 2.26 -3.30 -6.53
C GLY A 237 1.13 -3.04 -5.54
N ALA A 238 0.82 -4.00 -4.67
CA ALA A 238 -0.21 -3.86 -3.64
C ALA A 238 0.12 -4.59 -2.33
N LYS A 239 0.95 -5.63 -2.38
CA LYS A 239 1.33 -6.49 -1.25
C LYS A 239 2.77 -6.95 -1.36
N TYR A 240 3.37 -7.40 -0.27
CA TYR A 240 4.65 -8.10 -0.30
C TYR A 240 4.46 -9.59 -0.56
N ALA A 241 5.24 -10.14 -1.50
CA ALA A 241 5.22 -11.56 -1.82
C ALA A 241 6.63 -12.16 -1.67
N TRP A 242 6.67 -13.43 -1.33
CA TRP A 242 7.90 -14.22 -1.28
C TRP A 242 8.04 -15.06 -2.55
N TYR A 243 9.17 -14.93 -3.24
CA TYR A 243 9.52 -15.74 -4.40
C TYR A 243 10.80 -16.54 -4.14
N SER A 244 10.78 -17.83 -4.44
CA SER A 244 11.96 -18.70 -4.42
C SER A 244 12.05 -19.42 -5.77
N PRO A 245 13.17 -19.29 -6.50
CA PRO A 245 13.33 -19.93 -7.82
C PRO A 245 13.50 -21.46 -7.72
N GLU A 246 14.00 -21.95 -6.58
CA GLU A 246 14.17 -23.37 -6.29
C GLU A 246 12.85 -23.94 -5.75
N LYS A 247 12.39 -25.10 -6.24
CA LYS A 247 11.12 -25.72 -5.81
C LYS A 247 11.26 -26.53 -4.54
#